data_AF-A0A1J0R9J0-F1
#
_entry.id   AF-A0A1J0R9J0-F1
#
_cell.length_a   1.000
_cell.length_b   1.000
_cell.length_c   1.000
_cell.angle_alpha   90.00
_cell.angle_beta   90.00
_cell.angle_gamma   90.00
#
_symmetry.space_group_name_H-M   'P 1'
#
loop_
_entity.id
_entity.type
_entity.pdbx_description
1 polymer ?
#
loop_
_entity_poly.entity_id
_entity_poly.type
_entity_poly.pdbx_seq_one_letter_code
_entity_poly.pdbx_strand_id
1 'polypeptide(L)'
;VEAVKGKQEDEEIKQSGLKDLKGPSAIAARNQLIFISAEAASAMAELAASNGAQPDGISDTGVSDLLKEAVYGEKTASETTYTVENIFGAATTGKRIAACDSATAEPKATPKTVLAALMCCCYKEHTTGVEEVCFTGLIITTAWDDSGADPAMTDMQNISKKCEKHSTDKATSATIARFLRGARRLITADNDDGYLGAYQATGCNGQQSGGICVKITNYKNEGESALKKLPWYRTLLDLKIKLEAREAKAAAAAIRSQFLRQL
;
A
#
# COMPACT_ATOMS: atom_id res chain seq x y z
N VAL A 1 29.15 32.95 32.03
CA VAL A 1 29.52 34.05 31.12
C VAL A 1 29.36 33.51 29.72
N GLU A 2 28.27 33.87 29.04
CA GLU A 2 28.22 33.89 27.59
C GLU A 2 27.30 35.05 27.20
N ALA A 3 27.89 36.01 26.49
CA ALA A 3 27.32 37.31 26.21
C ALA A 3 26.35 37.22 25.03
N VAL A 4 25.11 37.66 25.23
CA VAL A 4 24.17 37.90 24.14
C VAL A 4 24.64 39.14 23.38
N LYS A 5 25.14 38.90 22.17
CA LYS A 5 25.48 39.91 21.15
C LYS A 5 24.31 40.88 20.94
N GLY A 6 24.67 42.12 20.63
CA GLY A 6 23.74 43.26 20.50
C GLY A 6 22.50 42.96 19.65
N LYS A 7 21.37 43.46 20.15
CA LYS A 7 20.05 43.43 19.52
C LYS A 7 20.11 44.09 18.14
N GLN A 8 20.29 43.29 17.09
CA GLN A 8 19.87 43.73 15.77
C GLN A 8 18.34 43.79 15.79
N GLU A 9 17.81 44.96 15.44
CA GLU A 9 16.38 45.18 15.35
C GLU A 9 15.79 44.35 14.19
N ASP A 10 14.74 43.59 14.46
CA ASP A 10 13.99 42.89 13.42
C ASP A 10 13.48 43.87 12.36
N GLU A 11 13.88 43.64 11.11
CA GLU A 11 13.46 44.41 9.93
C GLU A 11 11.93 44.39 9.77
N GLU A 12 11.25 43.32 10.20
CA GLU A 12 9.78 43.22 10.22
C GLU A 12 9.14 44.27 11.15
N ILE A 13 9.76 44.58 12.29
CA ILE A 13 9.26 45.61 13.21
C ILE A 13 9.48 47.01 12.61
N LYS A 14 10.49 47.21 11.76
CA LYS A 14 10.66 48.48 11.02
C LYS A 14 9.62 48.61 9.90
N GLN A 15 9.39 47.54 9.14
CA GLN A 15 8.47 47.57 7.98
C GLN A 15 7.00 47.68 8.39
N SER A 16 6.63 47.20 9.57
CA SER A 16 5.24 47.28 10.08
C SER A 16 4.81 48.68 10.55
N GLY A 17 5.72 49.66 10.64
CA GLY A 17 5.41 51.01 11.13
C GLY A 17 5.02 51.08 12.62
N LEU A 18 5.04 49.94 13.33
CA LEU A 18 4.65 49.83 14.74
C LEU A 18 5.53 50.67 15.67
N LYS A 19 6.79 50.93 15.27
CA LYS A 19 7.74 51.76 16.02
C LYS A 19 7.37 53.24 16.03
N ASP A 20 6.59 53.69 15.05
CA ASP A 20 6.24 55.10 14.87
C ASP A 20 4.95 55.48 15.63
N LEU A 21 4.21 54.49 16.14
CA LEU A 21 2.99 54.70 16.92
C LEU A 21 3.29 55.29 18.30
N LYS A 22 2.50 56.28 18.72
CA LYS A 22 2.63 56.95 20.03
C LYS A 22 1.28 57.14 20.71
N GLY A 23 1.30 57.23 22.05
CA GLY A 23 0.12 57.54 22.85
C GLY A 23 -1.01 56.50 22.69
N PRO A 24 -2.28 56.92 22.56
CA PRO A 24 -3.44 56.01 22.48
C PRO A 24 -3.36 54.98 21.35
N SER A 25 -2.77 55.36 20.21
CA SER A 25 -2.60 54.47 19.05
C SER A 25 -1.63 53.31 19.32
N ALA A 26 -0.57 53.56 20.10
CA ALA A 26 0.38 52.53 20.52
C ALA A 26 -0.26 51.55 21.53
N ILE A 27 -1.15 52.04 22.41
CA ILE A 27 -1.90 51.20 23.34
C ILE A 27 -2.90 50.31 22.59
N ALA A 28 -3.64 50.88 21.63
CA ALA A 28 -4.56 50.12 20.79
C ALA A 28 -3.85 49.03 19.97
N ALA A 29 -2.70 49.37 19.35
CA ALA A 29 -1.89 48.41 18.60
C ALA A 29 -1.34 47.28 19.49
N ARG A 30 -0.86 47.59 20.70
CA ARG A 30 -0.43 46.56 21.67
C ARG A 30 -1.56 45.63 22.06
N ASN A 31 -2.76 46.14 22.32
CA ASN A 31 -3.90 45.31 22.69
C ASN A 31 -4.33 44.38 21.54
N GLN A 32 -4.30 44.88 20.30
CA GLN A 32 -4.54 44.05 19.11
C GLN A 32 -3.44 43.00 18.92
N LEU A 33 -2.17 43.37 19.07
CA LEU A 33 -1.04 42.43 19.01
C LEU A 33 -1.09 41.36 20.09
N ILE A 34 -1.57 41.67 21.30
CA ILE A 34 -1.77 40.66 22.36
C ILE A 34 -2.80 39.62 21.90
N PHE A 35 -3.90 40.06 21.28
CA PHE A 35 -4.92 39.15 20.78
C PHE A 35 -4.41 38.30 19.61
N ILE A 36 -3.80 38.92 18.61
CA ILE A 36 -3.23 38.25 17.43
C ILE A 36 -2.11 37.30 17.84
N SER A 37 -1.23 37.69 18.76
CA SER A 37 -0.14 36.82 19.23
C SER A 37 -0.63 35.66 20.09
N ALA A 38 -1.71 35.82 20.85
CA ALA A 38 -2.33 34.71 21.59
C ALA A 38 -2.96 33.70 20.62
N GLU A 39 -3.64 34.17 19.57
CA GLU A 39 -4.21 33.31 18.52
C GLU A 39 -3.12 32.62 17.70
N ALA A 40 -2.06 33.35 17.32
CA ALA A 40 -0.89 32.79 16.64
C ALA A 40 -0.14 31.80 17.53
N ALA A 41 0.01 32.06 18.83
CA ALA A 41 0.65 31.14 19.77
C ALA A 41 -0.16 29.85 19.96
N SER A 42 -1.50 29.94 20.03
CA SER A 42 -2.37 28.77 20.07
C SER A 42 -2.28 27.97 18.77
N ALA A 43 -2.33 28.64 17.62
CA ALA A 43 -2.20 28.01 16.32
C ALA A 43 -0.80 27.39 16.10
N MET A 44 0.27 28.02 16.60
CA MET A 44 1.63 27.48 16.58
C MET A 44 1.81 26.33 17.56
N ALA A 45 1.18 26.36 18.74
CA ALA A 45 1.19 25.24 19.69
C ALA A 45 0.44 24.04 19.12
N GLU A 46 -0.69 24.26 18.45
CA GLU A 46 -1.42 23.22 17.72
C GLU A 46 -0.66 22.73 16.48
N LEU A 47 0.07 23.61 15.78
CA LEU A 47 0.94 23.21 14.67
C LEU A 47 2.14 22.41 15.18
N ALA A 48 2.73 22.79 16.31
CA ALA A 48 3.79 22.05 16.98
C ALA A 48 3.26 20.74 17.58
N ALA A 49 2.00 20.66 18.01
CA ALA A 49 1.36 19.41 18.40
C ALA A 49 1.03 18.54 17.16
N SER A 50 0.60 19.15 16.05
CA SER A 50 0.45 18.47 14.75
C SER A 50 1.80 17.93 14.26
N ASN A 51 2.88 18.70 14.41
CA ASN A 51 4.21 18.35 13.94
C ASN A 51 5.02 17.52 14.96
N GLY A 52 4.65 17.56 16.24
CA GLY A 52 5.44 17.06 17.37
C GLY A 52 4.71 16.10 18.31
N ALA A 53 3.40 15.85 18.14
CA ALA A 53 2.70 14.75 18.78
C ALA A 53 2.54 13.59 17.79
N GLN A 54 3.39 12.58 18.01
CA GLN A 54 3.48 11.24 17.42
C GLN A 54 4.05 11.05 15.99
N PRO A 55 4.84 9.97 15.77
CA PRO A 55 5.19 9.43 14.45
C PRO A 55 4.00 8.87 13.64
N ASP A 56 2.74 9.17 13.97
CA ASP A 56 1.56 8.37 13.56
C ASP A 56 1.11 8.49 12.09
N GLY A 57 1.87 9.21 11.26
CA GLY A 57 1.75 9.09 9.81
C GLY A 57 2.71 8.01 9.31
N ILE A 58 2.22 7.06 8.52
CA ILE A 58 3.11 6.05 7.91
C ILE A 58 4.26 6.74 7.13
N SER A 59 5.51 6.43 7.48
CA SER A 59 6.69 6.97 6.81
C SER A 59 6.81 6.43 5.38
N ASP A 60 7.60 7.08 4.54
CA ASP A 60 7.85 6.56 3.17
C ASP A 60 8.48 5.17 3.19
N THR A 61 9.39 4.91 4.14
CA THR A 61 9.93 3.57 4.38
C THR A 61 8.84 2.60 4.80
N GLY A 62 7.94 2.99 5.72
CA GLY A 62 6.83 2.14 6.13
C GLY A 62 5.86 1.82 5.00
N VAL A 63 5.60 2.78 4.10
CA VAL A 63 4.82 2.56 2.87
C VAL A 63 5.51 1.54 1.98
N SER A 64 6.81 1.71 1.73
CA SER A 64 7.62 0.77 0.94
C SER A 64 7.61 -0.64 1.55
N ASP A 65 7.79 -0.74 2.86
CA ASP A 65 7.83 -2.02 3.58
C ASP A 65 6.49 -2.76 3.46
N LEU A 66 5.36 -2.08 3.71
CA LEU A 66 4.03 -2.70 3.57
C LEU A 66 3.71 -3.10 2.12
N LEU A 67 4.15 -2.32 1.13
CA LEU A 67 4.01 -2.70 -0.28
C LEU A 67 4.83 -3.95 -0.61
N LYS A 68 6.08 -4.01 -0.15
CA LYS A 68 6.93 -5.18 -0.37
C LYS A 68 6.42 -6.40 0.39
N GLU A 69 5.91 -6.25 1.60
CA GLU A 69 5.23 -7.33 2.32
C GLU A 69 3.98 -7.81 1.59
N ALA A 70 3.15 -6.90 1.04
CA ALA A 70 1.98 -7.29 0.27
C ALA A 70 2.33 -8.02 -1.04
N VAL A 71 3.43 -7.66 -1.69
CA VAL A 71 3.85 -8.23 -2.99
C VAL A 71 4.70 -9.48 -2.83
N TYR A 72 5.72 -9.43 -1.98
CA TYR A 72 6.74 -10.47 -1.83
C TYR A 72 6.62 -11.23 -0.51
N GLY A 73 5.84 -10.75 0.46
CA GLY A 73 5.69 -11.40 1.77
C GLY A 73 6.84 -11.14 2.73
N GLU A 74 7.81 -10.31 2.31
CA GLU A 74 8.99 -9.93 3.06
C GLU A 74 9.47 -8.54 2.60
N LYS A 75 9.72 -7.64 3.54
CA LYS A 75 10.07 -6.23 3.26
C LYS A 75 11.44 -6.07 2.59
N THR A 76 12.33 -7.05 2.77
CA THR A 76 13.67 -7.04 2.16
C THR A 76 13.72 -7.72 0.79
N ALA A 77 12.65 -8.42 0.41
CA ALA A 77 12.57 -9.11 -0.87
C ALA A 77 12.31 -8.15 -2.05
N SER A 78 12.57 -8.66 -3.24
CA SER A 78 12.45 -7.98 -4.52
C SER A 78 12.06 -8.96 -5.62
N GLU A 79 11.82 -8.47 -6.83
CA GLU A 79 11.43 -9.26 -8.02
C GLU A 79 12.38 -10.43 -8.35
N THR A 80 13.60 -10.45 -7.81
CA THR A 80 14.59 -11.52 -8.03
C THR A 80 15.05 -12.23 -6.75
N THR A 81 14.56 -11.86 -5.56
CA THR A 81 15.10 -12.38 -4.29
C THR A 81 14.07 -13.03 -3.36
N TYR A 82 12.78 -12.98 -3.69
CA TYR A 82 11.75 -13.70 -2.94
C TYR A 82 11.95 -15.23 -3.03
N THR A 83 11.44 -15.98 -2.06
CA THR A 83 11.29 -17.45 -2.12
C THR A 83 9.81 -17.86 -2.24
N VAL A 84 9.57 -19.14 -2.48
CA VAL A 84 8.23 -19.74 -2.49
C VAL A 84 7.53 -19.51 -1.15
N GLU A 85 8.23 -19.74 -0.04
CA GLU A 85 7.72 -19.55 1.32
C GLU A 85 7.46 -18.09 1.65
N ASN A 86 8.26 -17.15 1.12
CA ASN A 86 7.94 -15.73 1.29
C ASN A 86 6.55 -15.42 0.73
N ILE A 87 6.27 -15.86 -0.50
CA ILE A 87 5.06 -15.46 -1.23
C ILE A 87 3.83 -16.32 -0.92
N PHE A 88 4.00 -17.62 -0.63
CA PHE A 88 2.89 -18.53 -0.31
C PHE A 88 2.72 -18.75 1.20
N GLY A 89 3.69 -18.36 2.02
CA GLY A 89 3.72 -18.58 3.47
C GLY A 89 4.27 -19.95 3.90
N ALA A 90 4.39 -20.89 2.97
CA ALA A 90 5.01 -22.20 3.13
C ALA A 90 5.35 -22.81 1.78
N ALA A 91 6.08 -23.93 1.77
CA ALA A 91 6.24 -24.75 0.59
C ALA A 91 4.88 -25.23 0.07
N THR A 92 4.71 -25.18 -1.25
CA THR A 92 3.49 -25.62 -1.95
C THR A 92 3.44 -27.14 -2.07
N THR A 93 4.59 -27.81 -2.23
CA THR A 93 4.70 -29.27 -2.33
C THR A 93 3.73 -29.88 -3.36
N GLY A 94 3.58 -29.26 -4.54
CA GLY A 94 2.66 -29.71 -5.59
C GLY A 94 1.16 -29.60 -5.24
N LYS A 95 0.77 -28.82 -4.23
CA LYS A 95 -0.64 -28.65 -3.84
C LYS A 95 -1.18 -27.33 -4.35
N ARG A 96 -1.12 -27.11 -5.67
CA ARG A 96 -1.49 -25.83 -6.27
C ARG A 96 -2.91 -25.38 -5.94
N ILE A 97 -3.89 -26.29 -5.97
CA ILE A 97 -5.29 -25.95 -5.59
C ILE A 97 -5.34 -25.30 -4.21
N ALA A 98 -4.66 -25.88 -3.21
CA ALA A 98 -4.62 -25.33 -1.86
C ALA A 98 -3.82 -24.01 -1.81
N ALA A 99 -2.68 -23.95 -2.51
CA ALA A 99 -1.86 -22.75 -2.62
C ALA A 99 -2.57 -21.58 -3.33
N CYS A 100 -3.64 -21.86 -4.09
CA CYS A 100 -4.43 -20.89 -4.84
C CYS A 100 -5.87 -20.73 -4.32
N ASP A 101 -6.16 -21.18 -3.09
CA ASP A 101 -7.48 -21.03 -2.45
C ASP A 101 -7.37 -20.17 -1.18
N SER A 102 -8.20 -19.13 -1.08
CA SER A 102 -8.28 -18.25 0.08
C SER A 102 -8.83 -18.92 1.35
N ALA A 103 -9.45 -20.10 1.25
CA ALA A 103 -9.93 -20.88 2.40
C ALA A 103 -8.84 -21.77 3.01
N THR A 104 -7.71 -21.95 2.35
CA THR A 104 -6.60 -22.73 2.91
C THR A 104 -6.08 -22.04 4.16
N ALA A 105 -6.11 -22.76 5.27
CA ALA A 105 -5.63 -22.26 6.55
C ALA A 105 -4.10 -22.35 6.64
N GLU A 106 -3.48 -21.32 7.22
CA GLU A 106 -2.10 -21.36 7.68
C GLU A 106 -1.88 -22.53 8.67
N PRO A 107 -0.68 -23.14 8.74
CA PRO A 107 0.57 -22.72 8.11
C PRO A 107 0.80 -23.33 6.71
N LYS A 108 -0.25 -23.77 6.00
CA LYS A 108 -0.10 -24.30 4.63
C LYS A 108 0.13 -23.16 3.64
N ALA A 109 0.64 -23.51 2.44
CA ALA A 109 0.73 -22.57 1.35
C ALA A 109 -0.64 -21.99 0.99
N THR A 110 -0.73 -20.68 0.82
CA THR A 110 -1.94 -19.92 0.47
C THR A 110 -1.58 -18.85 -0.56
N PRO A 111 -2.55 -18.20 -1.25
CA PRO A 111 -2.26 -17.05 -2.11
C PRO A 111 -1.98 -15.80 -1.26
N LYS A 112 -0.95 -15.86 -0.41
CA LYS A 112 -0.64 -14.92 0.66
C LYS A 112 -0.29 -13.54 0.10
N THR A 113 0.47 -13.49 -0.99
CA THR A 113 0.93 -12.23 -1.59
C THR A 113 0.32 -11.97 -2.96
N VAL A 114 0.45 -10.73 -3.46
CA VAL A 114 0.10 -10.39 -4.85
C VAL A 114 0.88 -11.27 -5.82
N LEU A 115 2.16 -11.56 -5.53
CA LEU A 115 2.97 -12.39 -6.41
C LEU A 115 2.53 -13.85 -6.41
N ALA A 116 2.14 -14.42 -5.27
CA ALA A 116 1.55 -15.75 -5.22
C ALA A 116 0.25 -15.82 -6.04
N ALA A 117 -0.60 -14.80 -5.92
CA ALA A 117 -1.80 -14.70 -6.75
C ALA A 117 -1.47 -14.62 -8.25
N LEU A 118 -0.42 -13.87 -8.64
CA LEU A 118 0.06 -13.84 -10.02
C LEU A 118 0.55 -15.21 -10.49
N MET A 119 1.29 -15.96 -9.66
CA MET A 119 1.73 -17.32 -10.01
C MET A 119 0.52 -18.25 -10.24
N CYS A 120 -0.49 -18.16 -9.37
CA CYS A 120 -1.73 -18.92 -9.53
C CYS A 120 -2.45 -18.61 -10.87
N CYS A 121 -2.42 -17.36 -11.32
CA CYS A 121 -3.06 -16.88 -12.54
C CYS A 121 -2.22 -17.02 -13.83
N CYS A 122 -0.90 -17.24 -13.72
CA CYS A 122 0.01 -17.16 -14.88
C CYS A 122 0.89 -18.38 -15.11
N TYR A 123 1.20 -19.16 -14.06
CA TYR A 123 2.10 -20.29 -14.19
C TYR A 123 1.33 -21.47 -14.80
N LYS A 124 1.76 -22.01 -15.93
CA LYS A 124 1.14 -23.20 -16.53
C LYS A 124 1.32 -24.45 -15.66
N GLU A 125 0.33 -25.35 -15.68
CA GLU A 125 0.48 -26.72 -15.16
C GLU A 125 1.32 -27.58 -16.12
N HIS A 126 1.99 -28.60 -15.59
CA HIS A 126 2.96 -29.43 -16.30
C HIS A 126 2.40 -30.29 -17.45
N THR A 127 1.19 -30.81 -17.31
CA THR A 127 0.65 -31.84 -18.20
C THR A 127 -0.29 -31.27 -19.26
N THR A 128 -1.18 -30.37 -18.84
CA THR A 128 -2.32 -29.86 -19.59
C THR A 128 -2.46 -28.34 -19.46
N GLY A 129 -1.41 -27.68 -18.96
CA GLY A 129 -1.37 -26.23 -18.84
C GLY A 129 -1.40 -25.55 -20.21
N VAL A 130 -1.93 -24.33 -20.23
CA VAL A 130 -1.92 -23.48 -21.42
C VAL A 130 -0.71 -22.55 -21.36
N GLU A 131 -0.02 -22.36 -22.48
CA GLU A 131 1.10 -21.43 -22.59
C GLU A 131 0.62 -19.98 -22.61
N GLU A 132 1.49 -19.05 -22.20
CA GLU A 132 1.32 -17.60 -22.42
C GLU A 132 0.02 -16.98 -21.89
N VAL A 133 -0.64 -17.61 -20.90
CA VAL A 133 -1.96 -17.17 -20.39
C VAL A 133 -1.97 -15.70 -19.95
N CYS A 134 -0.91 -15.24 -19.31
CA CYS A 134 -0.82 -13.85 -18.85
C CYS A 134 -0.21 -12.89 -19.86
N PHE A 135 0.68 -13.36 -20.74
CA PHE A 135 1.34 -12.52 -21.74
C PHE A 135 2.05 -13.35 -22.80
N THR A 136 1.98 -12.87 -24.03
CA THR A 136 2.67 -13.43 -25.18
C THR A 136 4.18 -13.39 -24.99
N GLY A 137 4.89 -14.46 -25.40
CA GLY A 137 6.32 -14.61 -25.21
C GLY A 137 6.73 -14.86 -23.75
N LEU A 138 5.84 -15.41 -22.91
CA LEU A 138 6.21 -15.98 -21.62
C LEU A 138 6.87 -17.33 -21.84
N ILE A 139 8.09 -17.52 -21.32
CA ILE A 139 8.78 -18.80 -21.36
C ILE A 139 8.74 -19.42 -19.97
N ILE A 140 8.03 -20.54 -19.85
CA ILE A 140 8.02 -21.42 -18.67
C ILE A 140 8.63 -22.75 -19.08
N THR A 141 9.77 -23.12 -18.49
CA THR A 141 10.51 -24.31 -18.89
C THR A 141 10.13 -25.56 -18.11
N THR A 142 9.90 -25.44 -16.81
CA THR A 142 9.67 -26.58 -15.92
C THR A 142 8.18 -26.86 -15.76
N ALA A 143 7.33 -25.84 -15.86
CA ALA A 143 5.91 -25.92 -15.53
C ALA A 143 5.67 -26.25 -14.04
N TRP A 144 4.51 -25.88 -13.51
CA TRP A 144 4.17 -26.22 -12.13
C TRP A 144 3.59 -27.64 -12.11
N ASP A 145 4.34 -28.57 -11.52
CA ASP A 145 3.93 -29.95 -11.33
C ASP A 145 3.27 -30.13 -9.94
N ASP A 146 2.07 -30.70 -9.92
CA ASP A 146 1.35 -31.04 -8.69
C ASP A 146 1.88 -32.34 -8.03
N SER A 147 2.91 -32.97 -8.58
CA SER A 147 3.49 -34.23 -8.08
C SER A 147 4.36 -34.13 -6.82
N GLY A 148 4.51 -32.93 -6.24
CA GLY A 148 5.12 -32.77 -4.91
C GLY A 148 6.24 -31.72 -4.83
N ALA A 149 6.62 -31.12 -5.95
CA ALA A 149 7.64 -30.08 -5.98
C ALA A 149 7.04 -28.67 -5.86
N ASP A 150 7.87 -27.73 -5.42
CA ASP A 150 7.55 -26.32 -5.52
C ASP A 150 7.71 -25.81 -6.95
N PRO A 151 6.97 -24.76 -7.35
CA PRO A 151 7.17 -24.13 -8.65
C PRO A 151 8.62 -23.65 -8.77
N ALA A 152 9.25 -23.94 -9.91
CA ALA A 152 10.65 -23.60 -10.13
C ALA A 152 10.87 -22.09 -10.03
N MET A 153 11.80 -21.67 -9.17
CA MET A 153 12.10 -20.24 -8.92
C MET A 153 12.46 -19.47 -10.19
N THR A 154 13.16 -20.09 -11.14
CA THR A 154 13.54 -19.47 -12.42
C THR A 154 12.31 -19.08 -13.26
N ASP A 155 11.32 -19.97 -13.34
CA ASP A 155 10.08 -19.73 -14.06
C ASP A 155 9.23 -18.68 -13.35
N MET A 156 9.17 -18.72 -12.01
CA MET A 156 8.48 -17.67 -11.23
C MET A 156 9.12 -16.30 -11.47
N GLN A 157 10.44 -16.22 -11.53
CA GLN A 157 11.15 -14.97 -11.80
C GLN A 157 10.93 -14.50 -13.24
N ASN A 158 10.81 -15.41 -14.21
CA ASN A 158 10.42 -15.06 -15.58
C ASN A 158 9.03 -14.43 -15.64
N ILE A 159 8.10 -14.92 -14.80
CA ILE A 159 6.78 -14.30 -14.65
C ILE A 159 6.91 -12.92 -14.02
N SER A 160 7.63 -12.80 -12.90
CA SER A 160 7.76 -11.55 -12.14
C SER A 160 8.39 -10.42 -12.97
N LYS A 161 9.41 -10.72 -13.76
CA LYS A 161 10.14 -9.74 -14.60
C LYS A 161 9.31 -9.14 -15.72
N LYS A 162 8.14 -9.70 -16.00
CA LYS A 162 7.22 -9.20 -17.04
C LYS A 162 6.29 -8.12 -16.50
N CYS A 163 6.23 -7.94 -15.18
CA CYS A 163 5.62 -6.78 -14.58
C CYS A 163 6.42 -5.52 -14.96
N GLU A 164 5.78 -4.59 -15.67
CA GLU A 164 6.41 -3.32 -15.99
C GLU A 164 6.62 -2.47 -14.73
N LYS A 165 7.72 -1.72 -14.72
CA LYS A 165 7.93 -0.67 -13.71
C LYS A 165 6.94 0.46 -14.02
N HIS A 166 5.87 0.55 -13.25
CA HIS A 166 5.00 1.74 -13.31
C HIS A 166 5.80 2.99 -12.93
N SER A 167 5.50 4.10 -13.60
CA SER A 167 6.14 5.40 -13.35
C SER A 167 5.94 5.86 -11.91
N THR A 168 6.81 6.76 -11.48
CA THR A 168 7.08 7.31 -10.13
C THR A 168 5.91 8.03 -9.44
N ASP A 169 4.67 7.62 -9.65
CA ASP A 169 3.52 8.16 -8.94
C ASP A 169 3.66 7.83 -7.46
N LYS A 170 3.49 8.85 -6.61
CA LYS A 170 3.48 8.65 -5.15
C LYS A 170 2.41 7.63 -4.78
N ALA A 171 2.76 6.69 -3.91
CA ALA A 171 1.80 5.81 -3.29
C ALA A 171 0.86 6.64 -2.38
N THR A 172 -0.32 6.97 -2.91
CA THR A 172 -1.40 7.68 -2.21
C THR A 172 -2.53 6.72 -1.86
N SER A 173 -3.39 7.11 -0.91
CA SER A 173 -4.61 6.38 -0.59
C SER A 173 -5.46 6.12 -1.82
N ALA A 174 -5.59 7.12 -2.70
CA ALA A 174 -6.35 7.05 -3.95
C ALA A 174 -5.75 6.03 -4.93
N THR A 175 -4.42 6.00 -5.04
CA THR A 175 -3.70 5.02 -5.86
C THR A 175 -3.94 3.60 -5.36
N ILE A 176 -3.79 3.35 -4.05
CA ILE A 176 -4.04 2.03 -3.46
C ILE A 176 -5.51 1.62 -3.61
N ALA A 177 -6.45 2.54 -3.39
CA ALA A 177 -7.87 2.29 -3.58
C ALA A 177 -8.22 1.95 -5.03
N ARG A 178 -7.55 2.57 -6.01
CA ARG A 178 -7.70 2.24 -7.44
C ARG A 178 -7.23 0.82 -7.72
N PHE A 179 -6.09 0.39 -7.17
CA PHE A 179 -5.61 -0.98 -7.33
C PHE A 179 -6.56 -2.01 -6.73
N LEU A 180 -7.04 -1.81 -5.49
CA LEU A 180 -8.00 -2.71 -4.85
C LEU A 180 -9.31 -2.83 -5.63
N ARG A 181 -9.83 -1.71 -6.15
CA ARG A 181 -11.01 -1.71 -7.03
C ARG A 181 -10.73 -2.41 -8.36
N GLY A 182 -9.55 -2.22 -8.94
CA GLY A 182 -9.12 -2.90 -10.16
C GLY A 182 -9.12 -4.41 -9.98
N ALA A 183 -8.46 -4.91 -8.94
CA ALA A 183 -8.46 -6.33 -8.60
C ALA A 183 -9.88 -6.87 -8.42
N ARG A 184 -10.74 -6.16 -7.68
CA ARG A 184 -12.13 -6.57 -7.47
C ARG A 184 -12.94 -6.68 -8.77
N ARG A 185 -12.70 -5.79 -9.75
CA ARG A 185 -13.40 -5.79 -11.04
C ARG A 185 -13.00 -6.96 -11.94
N LEU A 186 -11.84 -7.57 -11.70
CA LEU A 186 -11.36 -8.72 -12.45
C LEU A 186 -11.85 -10.06 -11.88
N ILE A 187 -12.63 -10.03 -10.79
CA ILE A 187 -13.17 -11.23 -10.15
C ILE A 187 -14.49 -11.60 -10.83
N THR A 188 -14.55 -12.84 -11.32
CA THR A 188 -15.80 -13.47 -11.76
C THR A 188 -16.33 -14.41 -10.69
N ALA A 189 -17.64 -14.56 -10.59
CA ALA A 189 -18.25 -15.50 -9.64
C ALA A 189 -18.75 -16.76 -10.37
N ASP A 190 -18.56 -17.91 -9.74
CA ASP A 190 -19.21 -19.17 -10.10
C ASP A 190 -19.68 -19.86 -8.82
N ASN A 191 -20.94 -20.31 -8.81
CA ASN A 191 -21.63 -20.75 -7.60
C ASN A 191 -21.58 -19.68 -6.47
N ASP A 192 -21.04 -20.02 -5.31
CA ASP A 192 -20.85 -19.12 -4.16
C ASP A 192 -19.46 -18.49 -4.11
N ASP A 193 -18.54 -18.95 -4.96
CA ASP A 193 -17.13 -18.60 -4.93
C ASP A 193 -16.79 -17.52 -5.97
N GLY A 194 -15.70 -16.80 -5.71
CA GLY A 194 -15.13 -15.82 -6.63
C GLY A 194 -13.81 -16.33 -7.20
N TYR A 195 -13.46 -15.88 -8.39
CA TYR A 195 -12.24 -16.30 -9.09
C TYR A 195 -11.55 -15.09 -9.69
N LEU A 196 -10.30 -14.86 -9.30
CA LEU A 196 -9.40 -13.96 -10.00
C LEU A 196 -8.63 -14.79 -11.03
N GLY A 197 -8.77 -14.48 -12.31
CA GLY A 197 -8.24 -15.31 -13.40
C GLY A 197 -9.31 -16.23 -14.00
N ALA A 198 -8.89 -17.10 -14.92
CA ALA A 198 -9.83 -17.94 -15.68
C ALA A 198 -10.16 -19.23 -14.91
N TYR A 199 -11.43 -19.41 -14.57
CA TYR A 199 -11.95 -20.63 -13.95
C TYR A 199 -12.88 -21.36 -14.92
N GLN A 200 -12.76 -22.69 -15.00
CA GLN A 200 -13.60 -23.55 -15.82
C GLN A 200 -14.30 -24.63 -14.99
N ALA A 201 -13.57 -25.43 -14.22
CA ALA A 201 -14.10 -26.48 -13.34
C ALA A 201 -13.05 -26.95 -12.32
N THR A 202 -13.41 -27.80 -11.36
CA THR A 202 -12.50 -28.59 -10.47
C THR A 202 -11.53 -27.84 -9.56
N GLY A 203 -11.31 -26.54 -9.76
CA GLY A 203 -10.45 -25.69 -8.93
C GLY A 203 -9.37 -24.96 -9.73
N CYS A 204 -8.56 -24.17 -9.02
CA CYS A 204 -7.44 -23.42 -9.61
C CYS A 204 -6.15 -24.25 -9.64
N ASN A 205 -6.13 -25.27 -10.49
CA ASN A 205 -5.02 -26.24 -10.62
C ASN A 205 -4.08 -25.93 -11.80
N GLY A 206 -4.35 -24.89 -12.59
CA GLY A 206 -3.57 -24.50 -13.77
C GLY A 206 -3.80 -25.34 -15.02
N GLN A 207 -4.66 -26.36 -14.94
CA GLN A 207 -5.02 -27.20 -16.08
C GLN A 207 -5.98 -26.44 -16.99
N GLN A 208 -5.92 -26.73 -18.30
CA GLN A 208 -6.85 -26.15 -19.28
C GLN A 208 -8.31 -26.40 -18.90
N SER A 209 -8.67 -27.62 -18.49
CA SER A 209 -10.05 -27.96 -18.10
C SER A 209 -10.44 -27.53 -16.70
N GLY A 210 -9.47 -27.08 -15.90
CA GLY A 210 -9.66 -26.75 -14.49
C GLY A 210 -9.77 -25.25 -14.28
N GLY A 211 -8.64 -24.58 -14.09
CA GLY A 211 -8.61 -23.13 -13.99
C GLY A 211 -7.23 -22.61 -13.63
N ILE A 212 -6.87 -21.48 -14.20
CA ILE A 212 -5.64 -20.74 -13.89
C ILE A 212 -6.03 -19.45 -13.19
N CYS A 213 -6.19 -19.56 -11.87
CA CYS A 213 -6.91 -18.59 -11.08
C CYS A 213 -6.48 -18.59 -9.60
N VAL A 214 -6.98 -17.63 -8.84
CA VAL A 214 -7.11 -17.71 -7.38
C VAL A 214 -8.59 -17.89 -7.04
N LYS A 215 -8.90 -18.89 -6.22
CA LYS A 215 -10.23 -19.10 -5.66
C LYS A 215 -10.41 -18.25 -4.40
N ILE A 216 -11.51 -17.50 -4.37
CA ILE A 216 -11.93 -16.64 -3.26
C ILE A 216 -13.20 -17.25 -2.70
N THR A 217 -13.02 -18.08 -1.68
CA THR A 217 -14.10 -18.91 -1.15
C THR A 217 -15.20 -18.06 -0.49
N ASN A 218 -16.45 -18.35 -0.86
CA ASN A 218 -17.67 -17.69 -0.39
C ASN A 218 -17.81 -16.20 -0.80
N TYR A 219 -17.16 -15.79 -1.89
CA TYR A 219 -17.15 -14.39 -2.35
C TYR A 219 -18.55 -13.82 -2.61
N LYS A 220 -19.47 -14.60 -3.18
CA LYS A 220 -20.80 -14.10 -3.53
C LYS A 220 -21.62 -13.68 -2.31
N ASN A 221 -21.43 -14.41 -1.20
CA ASN A 221 -22.17 -14.20 0.03
C ASN A 221 -21.46 -13.19 0.96
N GLU A 222 -20.13 -13.20 1.00
CA GLU A 222 -19.35 -12.37 1.92
C GLU A 222 -18.79 -11.08 1.28
N GLY A 223 -18.75 -11.00 -0.05
CA GLY A 223 -18.21 -9.87 -0.80
C GLY A 223 -16.78 -9.51 -0.37
N GLU A 224 -16.60 -8.29 0.14
CA GLU A 224 -15.29 -7.81 0.57
C GLU A 224 -14.73 -8.57 1.78
N SER A 225 -15.57 -9.16 2.63
CA SER A 225 -15.08 -9.98 3.75
C SER A 225 -14.35 -11.23 3.27
N ALA A 226 -14.77 -11.84 2.16
CA ALA A 226 -14.02 -12.93 1.54
C ALA A 226 -12.68 -12.45 0.96
N LEU A 227 -12.62 -11.24 0.39
CA LEU A 227 -11.35 -10.67 -0.10
C LEU A 227 -10.35 -10.44 1.02
N LYS A 228 -10.82 -10.05 2.21
CA LYS A 228 -9.96 -9.87 3.39
C LYS A 228 -9.34 -11.16 3.91
N LYS A 229 -9.80 -12.34 3.42
CA LYS A 229 -9.12 -13.62 3.65
C LYS A 229 -7.79 -13.72 2.89
N LEU A 230 -7.60 -12.92 1.84
CA LEU A 230 -6.32 -12.78 1.15
C LEU A 230 -5.42 -11.81 1.95
N PRO A 231 -4.28 -12.27 2.50
CA PRO A 231 -3.43 -11.42 3.35
C PRO A 231 -2.96 -10.14 2.66
N TRP A 232 -2.54 -10.21 1.40
CA TRP A 232 -2.14 -9.03 0.62
C TRP A 232 -3.25 -7.99 0.45
N TYR A 233 -4.50 -8.42 0.26
CA TYR A 233 -5.64 -7.50 0.12
C TYR A 233 -5.87 -6.75 1.43
N ARG A 234 -5.81 -7.46 2.56
CA ARG A 234 -5.89 -6.87 3.90
C ARG A 234 -4.76 -5.88 4.16
N THR A 235 -3.51 -6.24 3.82
CA THR A 235 -2.34 -5.35 3.99
C THR A 235 -2.48 -4.07 3.16
N LEU A 236 -2.91 -4.17 1.90
CA LEU A 236 -3.14 -3.00 1.06
C LEU A 236 -4.31 -2.14 1.55
N LEU A 237 -5.36 -2.73 2.12
CA LEU A 237 -6.46 -1.99 2.73
C LEU A 237 -5.99 -1.20 3.97
N ASP A 238 -5.17 -1.81 4.83
CA ASP A 238 -4.55 -1.14 5.97
C ASP A 238 -3.62 0.00 5.53
N LEU A 239 -2.78 -0.25 4.51
CA LEU A 239 -1.93 0.79 3.92
C LEU A 239 -2.74 1.97 3.39
N LYS A 240 -3.86 1.71 2.70
CA LYS A 240 -4.78 2.76 2.25
C LYS A 240 -5.23 3.63 3.42
N ILE A 241 -5.71 3.03 4.52
CA ILE A 241 -6.21 3.76 5.70
C ILE A 241 -5.10 4.62 6.33
N LYS A 242 -3.89 4.07 6.44
CA LYS A 242 -2.72 4.80 6.96
C LYS A 242 -2.33 5.99 6.07
N LEU A 243 -2.43 5.82 4.74
CA LEU A 243 -2.19 6.90 3.78
C LEU A 243 -3.28 7.97 3.87
N GLU A 244 -4.55 7.61 4.03
CA GLU A 244 -5.65 8.57 4.23
C GLU A 244 -5.42 9.45 5.47
N ALA A 245 -5.01 8.84 6.58
CA ALA A 245 -4.66 9.57 7.80
C ALA A 245 -3.47 10.53 7.58
N ARG A 246 -2.42 10.06 6.89
CA ARG A 246 -1.24 10.88 6.55
C ARG A 246 -1.62 12.07 5.67
N GLU A 247 -2.44 11.85 4.64
CA GLU A 247 -2.88 12.86 3.69
C GLU A 247 -3.78 13.91 4.36
N ALA A 248 -4.73 13.49 5.20
CA ALA A 248 -5.59 14.39 5.96
C ALA A 248 -4.78 15.30 6.90
N LYS A 249 -3.77 14.74 7.58
CA LYS A 249 -2.86 15.51 8.44
C LYS A 249 -2.07 16.55 7.65
N ALA A 250 -1.55 16.17 6.49
CA ALA A 250 -0.81 17.09 5.61
C ALA A 250 -1.71 18.24 5.10
N ALA A 251 -2.95 17.95 4.73
CA ALA A 251 -3.92 18.98 4.32
C ALA A 251 -4.25 19.96 5.46
N ALA A 252 -4.49 19.46 6.68
CA ALA A 252 -4.77 20.31 7.84
C ALA A 252 -3.57 21.22 8.19
N ALA A 253 -2.34 20.69 8.14
CA ALA A 253 -1.13 21.48 8.37
C ALA A 253 -0.95 22.60 7.33
N ALA A 254 -1.26 22.33 6.05
CA ALA A 254 -1.19 23.32 4.99
C ALA A 254 -2.19 24.48 5.20
N ILE A 255 -3.44 24.17 5.53
CA ILE A 255 -4.48 25.19 5.83
C ILE A 255 -4.04 26.06 7.01
N ARG A 256 -3.52 25.44 8.08
CA ARG A 256 -3.05 26.15 9.27
C ARG A 256 -1.85 27.04 8.98
N SER A 257 -0.89 26.55 8.19
CA SER A 257 0.26 27.37 7.75
C SER A 257 -0.20 28.56 6.90
N GLN A 258 -1.22 28.39 6.07
CA GLN A 258 -1.79 29.50 5.30
C GLN A 258 -2.47 30.53 6.20
N PHE A 259 -3.24 30.10 7.20
CA PHE A 259 -3.84 30.99 8.19
C PHE A 259 -2.79 31.80 8.94
N LEU A 260 -1.72 31.16 9.42
CA LEU A 260 -0.62 31.84 10.11
C LEU A 260 0.12 32.88 9.25
N ARG A 261 0.13 32.73 7.92
CA ARG A 261 0.72 33.72 7.00
C ARG A 261 -0.19 34.91 6.73
N GLN A 262 -1.47 34.82 7.09
CA GLN A 262 -2.47 35.88 6.89
C GLN A 262 -2.68 36.73 8.13
N LEU A 263 -2.20 36.26 9.29
CA LEU A 263 -2.04 37.05 10.50
C LEU A 263 -0.82 37.97 10.38
#